data_AF-A0A1Y6CCR7-F1
#
_entry.id   AF-A0A1Y6CCR7-F1
#
_cell.length_a   1.000
_cell.length_b   1.000
_cell.length_c   1.000
_cell.angle_alpha   90.00
_cell.angle_beta   90.00
_cell.angle_gamma   90.00
#
_symmetry.space_group_name_H-M   'P 1'
#
loop_
_entity.id
_entity.type
_entity.pdbx_description
1 polymer ?
#
loop_
_entity_poly.entity_id
_entity_poly.type
_entity_poly.pdbx_seq_one_letter_code
_entity_poly.pdbx_strand_id
1 'polypeptide(L)'
;MKPAFYLFMFIAASLLIAHHWLRKPSALNQEPVVEPLTPPSLESPADLSPSPSVNSAIETIVALYEQKNFAEALRLTRQELNRPGIDEQDATWLERQLPRILISLAWALVQEKNCGEAIPLFEEAFRFESHPMALKGLGACYYLNKDYWSASTYMGRYLEAHYDFESVIVQLESLESLGQYEDAWLLIESSLERDLDERQRQALQKRRLTMSEKRREADHQTHLDGSYVRLHYRAIDHESLGLWSIDVLDQAVESIVILLDLPYPRSLIEVYLYPIDGFQKIHHGPSWAQGLFDGRIRIPIPKVMSDRNQDLLSRTFRHEISHALLAEQNRSAHLPTWFQEGLAQYLECPDQCRSFQFPMNRGSFLSQGTFENSFTSLNHQTARIAYSQSLFLVQNLITHSGIEGIRQIIKNQRPVKSSRAGNFLSPINLSFTTLYEISSHNWQAGKKL
;
A
#
# COMPACT_ATOMS: atom_id res chain seq x y z
N MET A 1 -42.81 -8.07 31.78
CA MET A 1 -41.76 -7.26 31.12
C MET A 1 -40.78 -8.23 30.47
N LYS A 2 -40.79 -8.34 29.13
CA LYS A 2 -39.92 -9.25 28.36
C LYS A 2 -38.73 -8.46 27.78
N PRO A 3 -37.53 -9.04 27.66
CA PRO A 3 -36.32 -8.30 27.30
C PRO A 3 -36.30 -8.03 25.78
N ALA A 4 -36.34 -6.76 25.40
CA ALA A 4 -36.13 -6.27 24.04
C ALA A 4 -34.64 -6.00 23.76
N PHE A 5 -33.74 -6.91 24.18
CA PHE A 5 -32.29 -6.74 24.05
C PHE A 5 -31.65 -7.54 22.91
N TYR A 6 -32.43 -8.27 22.10
CA TYR A 6 -31.91 -9.28 21.17
C TYR A 6 -31.94 -8.92 19.68
N LEU A 7 -32.06 -7.63 19.31
CA LEU A 7 -32.11 -7.23 17.89
C LEU A 7 -31.09 -6.16 17.45
N PHE A 8 -30.15 -5.80 18.31
CA PHE A 8 -29.28 -4.65 18.07
C PHE A 8 -27.81 -5.04 18.22
N MET A 9 -27.14 -5.26 17.08
CA MET A 9 -25.69 -5.07 16.83
C MET A 9 -25.22 -5.93 15.67
N PHE A 10 -25.45 -5.51 14.43
CA PHE A 10 -24.74 -6.06 13.26
C PHE A 10 -24.51 -4.92 12.28
N ILE A 11 -23.43 -4.17 12.48
CA ILE A 11 -23.32 -2.86 11.85
C ILE A 11 -21.95 -2.50 11.22
N ALA A 12 -21.01 -3.44 11.10
CA ALA A 12 -19.87 -3.25 10.22
C ALA A 12 -19.64 -4.53 9.45
N ALA A 13 -19.93 -4.47 8.16
CA ALA A 13 -19.42 -5.42 7.22
C ALA A 13 -18.67 -4.54 6.22
N SER A 14 -17.40 -4.33 6.53
CA SER A 14 -16.51 -3.50 5.74
C SER A 14 -15.87 -4.38 4.67
N LEU A 15 -15.63 -3.85 3.48
CA LEU A 15 -14.84 -4.62 2.52
C LEU A 15 -13.36 -4.33 2.77
N LEU A 16 -12.63 -5.36 3.14
CA LEU A 16 -11.21 -5.42 2.82
C LEU A 16 -11.06 -5.87 1.37
N ILE A 17 -10.74 -4.93 0.48
CA ILE A 17 -10.15 -5.30 -0.81
C ILE A 17 -8.67 -5.47 -0.55
N ALA A 18 -8.30 -6.66 -0.05
CA ALA A 18 -6.93 -7.11 -0.17
C ALA A 18 -6.51 -6.95 -1.64
N HIS A 19 -5.30 -6.44 -1.90
CA HIS A 19 -4.67 -6.53 -3.22
C HIS A 19 -4.42 -8.01 -3.56
N HIS A 20 -5.50 -8.72 -3.85
CA HIS A 20 -5.56 -10.12 -4.28
C HIS A 20 -6.33 -10.17 -5.59
N TRP A 21 -5.79 -9.47 -6.58
CA TRP A 21 -5.98 -9.82 -7.99
C TRP A 21 -5.18 -11.11 -8.28
N LEU A 22 -5.64 -12.24 -7.72
CA LEU A 22 -5.21 -13.58 -8.11
C LEU A 22 -6.43 -14.47 -8.38
N ARG A 23 -7.36 -13.97 -9.20
CA ARG A 23 -8.04 -14.85 -10.17
C ARG A 23 -7.14 -14.89 -11.39
N LYS A 24 -6.88 -16.08 -11.95
CA LYS A 24 -6.26 -16.18 -13.29
C LYS A 24 -7.01 -15.22 -14.22
N PRO A 25 -6.36 -14.20 -14.80
CA PRO A 25 -7.03 -13.32 -15.73
C PRO A 25 -7.50 -14.18 -16.91
N SER A 26 -8.76 -14.04 -17.31
CA SER A 26 -9.07 -14.29 -18.73
C SER A 26 -8.13 -13.39 -19.54
N ALA A 27 -7.73 -13.82 -20.73
CA ALA A 27 -6.72 -13.14 -21.55
C ALA A 27 -6.99 -11.65 -21.85
N LEU A 28 -8.16 -11.12 -21.46
CA LEU A 28 -8.64 -9.76 -21.65
C LEU A 28 -8.50 -8.84 -20.41
N ASN A 29 -8.11 -9.34 -19.24
CA ASN A 29 -8.10 -8.58 -17.97
C ASN A 29 -6.73 -8.49 -17.27
N GLN A 30 -5.63 -8.72 -17.98
CA GLN A 30 -4.31 -8.44 -17.43
C GLN A 30 -4.16 -6.91 -17.28
N GLU A 31 -4.01 -6.42 -16.05
CA GLU A 31 -3.38 -5.12 -15.85
C GLU A 31 -2.02 -5.18 -16.58
N PRO A 32 -1.62 -4.11 -17.28
CA PRO A 32 -0.30 -4.09 -17.89
C PRO A 32 0.70 -4.38 -16.79
N VAL A 33 1.37 -5.53 -16.89
CA VAL A 33 2.55 -5.80 -16.07
C VAL A 33 3.46 -4.62 -16.32
N VAL A 34 3.77 -3.85 -15.28
CA VAL A 34 4.80 -2.82 -15.36
C VAL A 34 6.04 -3.59 -15.80
N GLU A 35 6.41 -3.42 -17.07
CA GLU A 35 7.63 -4.01 -17.60
C GLU A 35 8.78 -3.48 -16.72
N PRO A 36 9.75 -4.33 -16.37
CA PRO A 36 10.85 -3.90 -15.54
C PRO A 36 11.50 -2.70 -16.23
N LEU A 37 11.60 -1.58 -15.50
CA LEU A 37 12.16 -0.34 -16.01
C LEU A 37 13.46 -0.65 -16.75
N THR A 38 13.48 -0.31 -18.02
CA THR A 38 14.58 -0.66 -18.90
C THR A 38 15.83 0.11 -18.47
N PRO A 39 16.95 -0.60 -18.18
CA PRO A 39 18.23 0.07 -17.99
C PRO A 39 18.56 0.86 -19.25
N PRO A 40 19.09 2.08 -19.13
CA PRO A 40 19.47 2.84 -20.29
C PRO A 40 20.67 2.25 -21.01
N SER A 41 20.70 2.44 -22.33
CA SER A 41 21.91 2.32 -23.13
C SER A 41 22.78 3.55 -22.88
N LEU A 42 23.71 3.45 -21.93
CA LEU A 42 24.75 4.47 -21.75
C LEU A 42 25.90 4.20 -22.71
N GLU A 43 26.38 5.24 -23.40
CA GLU A 43 27.58 5.16 -24.24
C GLU A 43 28.75 4.58 -23.44
N SER A 44 29.56 3.74 -24.09
CA SER A 44 30.74 3.18 -23.44
C SER A 44 31.69 4.31 -23.04
N PRO A 45 32.45 4.20 -21.94
CA PRO A 45 33.56 5.10 -21.65
C PRO A 45 34.53 5.26 -22.83
N ALA A 46 34.60 4.26 -23.73
CA ALA A 46 35.38 4.29 -24.96
C ALA A 46 34.88 5.27 -26.05
N ASP A 47 33.60 5.63 -26.06
CA ASP A 47 32.96 6.30 -27.20
C ASP A 47 33.15 7.84 -27.22
N LEU A 48 33.74 8.44 -26.18
CA LEU A 48 33.85 9.89 -26.02
C LEU A 48 35.29 10.41 -26.02
N SER A 49 35.74 10.93 -27.16
CA SER A 49 37.06 11.57 -27.41
C SER A 49 38.28 10.69 -27.07
N PRO A 50 39.43 10.85 -27.75
CA PRO A 50 40.58 10.01 -27.45
C PRO A 50 41.10 10.27 -26.03
N SER A 51 41.29 9.18 -25.26
CA SER A 51 42.05 9.17 -24.01
C SER A 51 43.38 9.89 -24.23
N PRO A 52 43.73 10.94 -23.48
CA PRO A 52 44.91 11.75 -23.81
C PRO A 52 46.25 11.09 -23.47
N SER A 53 46.22 9.92 -22.82
CA SER A 53 47.35 9.00 -22.72
C SER A 53 46.88 7.55 -22.91
N VAL A 54 47.68 6.71 -23.59
CA VAL A 54 47.47 5.25 -23.63
C VAL A 54 47.95 4.69 -22.28
N ASN A 55 47.16 4.91 -21.23
CA ASN A 55 47.41 4.43 -19.88
C ASN A 55 46.70 3.07 -19.68
N SER A 56 47.45 2.04 -19.30
CA SER A 56 46.92 0.68 -19.11
C SER A 56 45.77 0.62 -18.10
N ALA A 57 45.71 1.53 -17.13
CA ALA A 57 44.62 1.58 -16.16
C ALA A 57 43.31 2.05 -16.80
N ILE A 58 43.35 3.03 -17.71
CA ILE A 58 42.17 3.52 -18.44
C ILE A 58 41.63 2.41 -19.35
N GLU A 59 42.51 1.72 -20.10
CA GLU A 59 42.11 0.56 -20.91
C GLU A 59 41.44 -0.52 -20.07
N THR A 60 41.96 -0.77 -18.87
CA THR A 60 41.37 -1.75 -17.94
C THR A 60 39.99 -1.30 -17.44
N ILE A 61 39.81 -0.03 -17.09
CA ILE A 61 38.50 0.53 -16.68
C ILE A 61 37.47 0.37 -17.80
N VAL A 62 37.85 0.71 -19.04
CA VAL A 62 37.01 0.55 -20.22
C VAL A 62 36.63 -0.93 -20.42
N ALA A 63 37.61 -1.84 -20.38
CA ALA A 63 37.36 -3.26 -20.56
C ALA A 63 36.44 -3.84 -19.45
N LEU A 64 36.62 -3.42 -18.20
CA LEU A 64 35.75 -3.81 -17.08
C LEU A 64 34.31 -3.32 -17.28
N TYR A 65 34.15 -2.08 -17.76
CA TYR A 65 32.83 -1.53 -18.07
C TYR A 65 32.14 -2.30 -19.20
N GLU A 66 32.85 -2.60 -20.28
CA GLU A 66 32.32 -3.39 -21.41
C GLU A 66 31.90 -4.80 -20.99
N GLN A 67 32.64 -5.40 -20.04
CA GLN A 67 32.29 -6.67 -19.41
C GLN A 67 31.15 -6.56 -18.39
N LYS A 68 30.56 -5.37 -18.21
CA LYS A 68 29.54 -5.04 -17.20
C LYS A 68 30.00 -5.26 -15.75
N ASN A 69 31.30 -5.31 -15.51
CA ASN A 69 31.89 -5.35 -14.18
C ASN A 69 32.02 -3.94 -13.60
N PHE A 70 30.87 -3.28 -13.44
CA PHE A 70 30.81 -1.86 -13.06
C PHE A 70 31.36 -1.59 -11.66
N ALA A 71 31.24 -2.55 -10.74
CA ALA A 71 31.76 -2.42 -9.38
C ALA A 71 33.29 -2.30 -9.38
N GLU A 72 33.97 -3.17 -10.13
CA GLU A 72 35.43 -3.13 -10.23
C GLU A 72 35.92 -1.94 -11.08
N ALA A 73 35.18 -1.59 -12.14
CA ALA A 73 35.46 -0.38 -12.91
C ALA A 73 35.38 0.89 -12.03
N LEU A 74 34.37 0.98 -11.16
CA LEU A 74 34.21 2.09 -10.22
C LEU A 74 35.35 2.12 -9.19
N ARG A 75 35.70 0.96 -8.64
CA ARG A 75 36.80 0.82 -7.67
C ARG A 75 38.12 1.32 -8.26
N LEU A 76 38.46 0.87 -9.47
CA LEU A 76 39.68 1.27 -10.16
C LEU A 76 39.66 2.74 -10.57
N THR A 77 38.52 3.26 -11.04
CA THR A 77 38.35 4.69 -11.35
C THR A 77 38.63 5.57 -10.13
N ARG A 78 38.05 5.23 -8.97
CA ARG A 78 38.31 5.94 -7.71
C ARG A 78 39.77 5.81 -7.27
N GLN A 79 40.40 4.66 -7.48
CA GLN A 79 41.80 4.45 -7.17
C GLN A 79 42.70 5.36 -8.01
N GLU A 80 42.48 5.44 -9.32
CA GLU A 80 43.28 6.28 -10.22
C GLU A 80 43.06 7.78 -9.95
N LEU A 81 41.82 8.22 -9.71
CA LEU A 81 41.54 9.61 -9.33
C LEU A 81 42.24 10.04 -8.03
N ASN A 82 42.51 9.10 -7.12
CA ASN A 82 43.24 9.36 -5.88
C ASN A 82 44.77 9.14 -6.01
N ARG A 83 45.28 8.76 -7.20
CA ARG A 83 46.69 8.46 -7.41
C ARG A 83 47.52 9.75 -7.40
N PRO A 84 48.54 9.86 -6.54
CA PRO A 84 49.43 11.02 -6.56
C PRO A 84 50.14 11.15 -7.92
N GLY A 85 50.09 12.36 -8.52
CA GLY A 85 50.73 12.62 -9.81
C GLY A 85 50.00 12.04 -11.02
N ILE A 86 48.68 11.81 -10.91
CA ILE A 86 47.85 11.56 -12.10
C ILE A 86 47.94 12.73 -13.08
N ASP A 87 47.99 12.42 -14.38
CA ASP A 87 47.97 13.41 -15.44
C ASP A 87 46.63 14.16 -15.45
N GLU A 88 46.65 15.48 -15.64
CA GLU A 88 45.44 16.33 -15.58
C GLU A 88 44.39 15.91 -16.61
N GLN A 89 44.84 15.45 -17.79
CA GLN A 89 43.96 15.03 -18.87
C GLN A 89 43.32 13.68 -18.56
N ASP A 90 44.08 12.75 -17.98
CA ASP A 90 43.57 11.46 -17.47
C ASP A 90 42.55 11.68 -16.33
N ALA A 91 42.88 12.55 -15.37
CA ALA A 91 41.98 12.88 -14.26
C ALA A 91 40.67 13.49 -14.76
N THR A 92 40.75 14.48 -15.65
CA THR A 92 39.57 15.10 -16.27
C THR A 92 38.72 14.08 -17.02
N TRP A 93 39.35 13.14 -17.73
CA TRP A 93 38.62 12.07 -18.42
C TRP A 93 37.90 11.17 -17.42
N LEU A 94 38.58 10.70 -16.37
CA LEU A 94 38.00 9.83 -15.33
C LEU A 94 36.85 10.50 -14.57
N GLU A 95 36.98 11.80 -14.25
CA GLU A 95 35.90 12.57 -13.61
C GLU A 95 34.65 12.65 -14.49
N ARG A 96 34.81 12.75 -15.81
CA ARG A 96 33.68 12.71 -16.76
C ARG A 96 33.05 11.33 -16.89
N GLN A 97 33.83 10.26 -16.73
CA GLN A 97 33.31 8.88 -16.79
C GLN A 97 32.66 8.43 -15.48
N LEU A 98 33.10 8.96 -14.35
CA LEU A 98 32.65 8.52 -13.03
C LEU A 98 31.11 8.50 -12.87
N PRO A 99 30.34 9.54 -13.25
CA PRO A 99 28.87 9.51 -13.18
C PRO A 99 28.25 8.38 -13.99
N ARG A 100 28.81 8.06 -15.17
CA ARG A 100 28.31 6.98 -16.04
C ARG A 100 28.53 5.61 -15.41
N ILE A 101 29.71 5.38 -14.84
CA ILE A 101 30.05 4.13 -14.15
C ILE A 101 29.14 3.96 -12.91
N LEU A 102 28.95 5.03 -12.13
CA LEU A 102 28.04 5.05 -10.98
C LEU A 102 26.60 4.68 -11.38
N ILE A 103 26.07 5.33 -12.42
CA ILE A 103 24.70 5.09 -12.92
C ILE A 103 24.55 3.66 -13.45
N SER A 104 25.54 3.14 -14.19
CA SER A 104 25.51 1.75 -14.71
C SER A 104 25.52 0.71 -13.60
N LEU A 105 26.35 0.89 -12.57
CA LEU A 105 26.34 0.03 -11.39
C LEU A 105 25.00 0.12 -10.64
N ALA A 106 24.49 1.34 -10.46
CA ALA A 106 23.22 1.56 -9.78
C ALA A 106 22.06 0.86 -10.51
N TRP A 107 21.98 0.97 -11.85
CA TRP A 107 20.96 0.25 -12.62
C TRP A 107 21.11 -1.27 -12.59
N ALA A 108 22.34 -1.79 -12.51
CA ALA A 108 22.56 -3.22 -12.28
C ALA A 108 21.97 -3.67 -10.93
N LEU A 109 22.17 -2.87 -9.88
CA LEU A 109 21.57 -3.10 -8.56
C LEU A 109 20.04 -2.97 -8.57
N VAL A 110 19.47 -2.03 -9.36
CA VAL A 110 18.00 -1.92 -9.53
C VAL A 110 17.42 -3.20 -10.15
N GLN A 111 18.10 -3.80 -11.13
CA GLN A 111 17.66 -5.08 -11.73
C GLN A 111 17.66 -6.23 -10.73
N GLU A 112 18.58 -6.19 -9.76
CA GLU A 112 18.63 -7.11 -8.63
C GLU A 112 17.66 -6.74 -7.49
N LYS A 113 16.86 -5.67 -7.67
CA LYS A 113 15.96 -5.08 -6.68
C LYS A 113 16.66 -4.59 -5.41
N ASN A 114 17.95 -4.28 -5.51
CA ASN A 114 18.76 -3.76 -4.41
C ASN A 114 18.82 -2.22 -4.43
N CYS A 115 17.67 -1.59 -4.21
CA CYS A 115 17.59 -0.12 -4.18
C CYS A 115 18.31 0.53 -3.00
N GLY A 116 18.59 -0.22 -1.92
CA GLY A 116 19.37 0.29 -0.79
C GLY A 116 20.79 0.67 -1.18
N GLU A 117 21.42 -0.14 -2.04
CA GLU A 117 22.77 0.17 -2.56
C GLU A 117 22.73 1.04 -3.83
N ALA A 118 21.66 0.99 -4.63
CA ALA A 118 21.56 1.78 -5.86
C ALA A 118 21.36 3.29 -5.60
N ILE A 119 20.52 3.67 -4.63
CA ILE A 119 20.20 5.08 -4.32
C ILE A 119 21.46 5.93 -4.07
N PRO A 120 22.40 5.56 -3.16
CA PRO A 120 23.56 6.40 -2.89
C PRO A 120 24.46 6.59 -4.12
N LEU A 121 24.51 5.60 -5.03
CA LEU A 121 25.26 5.71 -6.27
C LEU A 121 24.60 6.68 -7.25
N PHE A 122 23.27 6.67 -7.36
CA PHE A 122 22.55 7.66 -8.16
C PHE A 122 22.67 9.07 -7.57
N GLU A 123 22.56 9.21 -6.24
CA GLU A 123 22.73 10.50 -5.55
C GLU A 123 24.15 11.05 -5.74
N GLU A 124 25.16 10.19 -5.69
CA GLU A 124 26.55 10.59 -5.95
C GLU A 124 26.71 11.05 -7.40
N ALA A 125 26.22 10.28 -8.37
CA ALA A 125 26.27 10.67 -9.79
C ALA A 125 25.56 12.01 -10.02
N PHE A 126 24.41 12.22 -9.37
CA PHE A 126 23.60 13.43 -9.45
C PHE A 126 24.33 14.69 -8.95
N ARG A 127 25.31 14.56 -8.04
CA ARG A 127 26.11 15.70 -7.57
C ARG A 127 27.09 16.23 -8.63
N PHE A 128 27.55 15.36 -9.54
CA PHE A 128 28.48 15.74 -10.60
C PHE A 128 27.74 16.33 -11.80
N GLU A 129 26.64 15.68 -12.19
CA GLU A 129 25.79 16.10 -13.29
C GLU A 129 24.36 15.67 -12.99
N SER A 130 23.38 16.54 -13.25
CA SER A 130 21.97 16.19 -13.18
C SER A 130 21.62 15.25 -14.35
N HIS A 131 22.11 14.02 -14.29
CA HIS A 131 22.00 13.06 -15.37
C HIS A 131 20.56 12.50 -15.40
N PRO A 132 19.85 12.55 -16.54
CA PRO A 132 18.46 12.09 -16.66
C PRO A 132 18.26 10.65 -16.15
N MET A 133 19.24 9.79 -16.42
CA MET A 133 19.18 8.38 -15.99
C MET A 133 19.37 8.18 -14.49
N ALA A 134 20.03 9.11 -13.80
CA ALA A 134 20.07 9.09 -12.34
C ALA A 134 18.71 9.51 -11.75
N LEU A 135 18.05 10.52 -12.34
CA LEU A 135 16.70 10.93 -11.95
C LEU A 135 15.69 9.79 -12.14
N LYS A 136 15.68 9.15 -13.32
CA LYS A 136 14.81 7.98 -13.59
C LYS A 136 15.08 6.84 -12.60
N GLY A 137 16.35 6.54 -12.33
CA GLY A 137 16.77 5.50 -11.39
C GLY A 137 16.37 5.77 -9.94
N LEU A 138 16.52 7.02 -9.47
CA LEU A 138 16.04 7.46 -8.17
C LEU A 138 14.52 7.32 -8.07
N GLY A 139 13.79 7.87 -9.05
CA GLY A 139 12.33 7.77 -9.10
C GLY A 139 11.84 6.33 -9.05
N ALA A 140 12.48 5.44 -9.80
CA ALA A 140 12.24 4.00 -9.80
C ALA A 140 12.44 3.37 -8.41
N CYS A 141 13.57 3.66 -7.77
CA CYS A 141 13.90 3.06 -6.49
C CYS A 141 13.01 3.54 -5.35
N TYR A 142 12.67 4.83 -5.32
CA TYR A 142 11.71 5.34 -4.36
C TYR A 142 10.31 4.76 -4.58
N TYR A 143 9.90 4.58 -5.84
CA TYR A 143 8.64 3.91 -6.17
C TYR A 143 8.62 2.45 -5.67
N LEU A 144 9.68 1.68 -5.90
CA LEU A 144 9.82 0.30 -5.41
C LEU A 144 9.79 0.22 -3.87
N ASN A 145 10.34 1.24 -3.20
CA ASN A 145 10.28 1.38 -1.75
C ASN A 145 8.96 1.96 -1.22
N LYS A 146 7.99 2.25 -2.11
CA LYS A 146 6.69 2.89 -1.82
C LYS A 146 6.80 4.28 -1.18
N ASP A 147 7.92 4.96 -1.40
CA ASP A 147 8.08 6.38 -1.11
C ASP A 147 7.62 7.18 -2.33
N TYR A 148 6.30 7.31 -2.47
CA TYR A 148 5.68 7.92 -3.65
C TYR A 148 5.97 9.41 -3.79
N TRP A 149 6.26 10.11 -2.69
CA TRP A 149 6.62 11.53 -2.74
C TRP A 149 7.99 11.73 -3.39
N SER A 150 9.01 11.01 -2.90
CA SER A 150 10.34 11.03 -3.51
C SER A 150 10.30 10.49 -4.94
N ALA A 151 9.54 9.41 -5.17
CA ALA A 151 9.34 8.86 -6.51
C ALA A 151 8.79 9.89 -7.49
N SER A 152 7.69 10.56 -7.12
CA SER A 152 7.04 11.61 -7.91
C SER A 152 7.98 12.78 -8.17
N THR A 153 8.78 13.16 -7.18
CA THR A 153 9.74 14.26 -7.29
C THR A 153 10.82 13.98 -8.34
N TYR A 154 11.49 12.83 -8.26
CA TYR A 154 12.57 12.50 -9.20
C TYR A 154 12.05 12.10 -10.58
N MET A 155 10.95 11.36 -10.64
CA MET A 155 10.36 10.91 -11.89
C MET A 155 9.70 12.07 -12.65
N GLY A 156 9.03 12.99 -11.96
CA GLY A 156 8.49 14.22 -12.55
C GLY A 156 9.58 15.06 -13.20
N ARG A 157 10.70 15.29 -12.51
CA ARG A 157 11.86 16.02 -13.06
C ARG A 157 12.49 15.33 -14.28
N TYR A 158 12.52 14.00 -14.29
CA TYR A 158 12.96 13.26 -15.46
C TYR A 158 12.01 13.50 -16.66
N LEU A 159 10.70 13.46 -16.41
CA LEU A 159 9.65 13.63 -17.42
C LEU A 159 9.53 15.04 -18.00
N GLU A 160 10.09 16.07 -17.34
CA GLU A 160 10.16 17.44 -17.88
C GLU A 160 10.96 17.52 -19.19
N ALA A 161 12.00 16.70 -19.34
CA ALA A 161 12.90 16.73 -20.49
C ALA A 161 12.87 15.44 -21.33
N HIS A 162 12.45 14.31 -20.74
CA HIS A 162 12.50 13.01 -21.39
C HIS A 162 11.14 12.33 -21.30
N TYR A 163 10.67 11.77 -22.42
CA TYR A 163 9.44 11.00 -22.41
C TYR A 163 9.76 9.52 -22.62
N ASP A 164 9.35 8.69 -21.67
CA ASP A 164 9.19 7.25 -21.90
C ASP A 164 7.96 6.72 -21.16
N PHE A 165 7.28 5.75 -21.78
CA PHE A 165 5.99 5.27 -21.31
C PHE A 165 6.08 4.61 -19.93
N GLU A 166 7.15 3.88 -19.63
CA GLU A 166 7.33 3.21 -18.34
C GLU A 166 7.41 4.22 -17.20
N SER A 167 8.18 5.29 -17.40
CA SER A 167 8.34 6.39 -16.44
C SER A 167 7.04 7.16 -16.25
N VAL A 168 6.25 7.35 -17.31
CA VAL A 168 4.89 7.91 -17.20
C VAL A 168 4.02 7.05 -16.30
N ILE A 169 4.02 5.72 -16.46
CA ILE A 169 3.24 4.84 -15.58
C ILE A 169 3.69 4.95 -14.12
N VAL A 170 5.00 4.98 -13.85
CA VAL A 170 5.53 5.16 -12.48
C VAL A 170 5.11 6.50 -11.88
N GLN A 171 5.17 7.58 -12.66
CA GLN A 171 4.74 8.90 -12.22
C GLN A 171 3.23 8.93 -11.97
N LEU A 172 2.42 8.35 -12.87
CA LEU A 172 0.97 8.28 -12.71
C LEU A 172 0.58 7.55 -11.43
N GLU A 173 1.19 6.40 -11.15
CA GLU A 173 0.90 5.63 -9.94
C GLU A 173 1.38 6.33 -8.67
N SER A 174 2.49 7.08 -8.75
CA SER A 174 2.98 7.89 -7.64
C SER A 174 2.03 9.04 -7.33
N LEU A 175 1.62 9.83 -8.33
CA LEU A 175 0.63 10.91 -8.21
C LEU A 175 -0.72 10.37 -7.70
N GLU A 176 -1.17 9.24 -8.26
CA GLU A 176 -2.41 8.58 -7.84
C GLU A 176 -2.35 8.14 -6.38
N SER A 177 -1.20 7.62 -5.91
CA SER A 177 -0.98 7.21 -4.53
C SER A 177 -0.96 8.41 -3.58
N LEU A 178 -0.40 9.54 -4.03
CA LEU A 178 -0.38 10.81 -3.29
C LEU A 178 -1.72 11.55 -3.29
N GLY A 179 -2.72 11.07 -4.05
CA GLY A 179 -4.02 11.74 -4.19
C GLY A 179 -4.01 12.96 -5.12
N GLN A 180 -2.93 13.15 -5.88
CA GLN A 180 -2.77 14.24 -6.85
C GLN A 180 -3.46 13.87 -8.17
N TYR A 181 -4.79 13.70 -8.14
CA TYR A 181 -5.55 13.18 -9.29
C TYR A 181 -5.65 14.17 -10.46
N GLU A 182 -5.64 15.48 -10.19
CA GLU A 182 -5.59 16.49 -11.25
C GLU A 182 -4.30 16.34 -12.07
N ASP A 183 -3.15 16.32 -11.39
CA ASP A 183 -1.84 16.17 -12.01
C ASP A 183 -1.73 14.82 -12.75
N ALA A 184 -2.23 13.74 -12.15
CA ALA A 184 -2.26 12.43 -12.80
C ALA A 184 -3.17 12.43 -14.04
N TRP A 185 -4.33 13.08 -13.99
CA TRP A 185 -5.23 13.23 -15.12
C TRP A 185 -4.57 14.04 -16.25
N LEU A 186 -3.95 15.18 -15.94
CA LEU A 186 -3.24 16.02 -16.91
C LEU A 186 -2.08 15.26 -17.56
N LEU A 187 -1.36 14.44 -16.80
CA LEU A 187 -0.32 13.57 -17.33
C LEU A 187 -0.88 12.50 -18.29
N ILE A 188 -2.04 11.91 -18.00
CA ILE A 188 -2.73 10.99 -18.93
C ILE A 188 -3.11 11.72 -20.23
N GLU A 189 -3.77 12.88 -20.12
CA GLU A 189 -4.25 13.63 -21.29
C GLU A 189 -3.08 14.02 -22.21
N SER A 190 -2.03 14.60 -21.66
CA SER A 190 -0.84 14.98 -22.41
C SER A 190 -0.06 13.79 -22.98
N SER A 191 -0.10 12.63 -22.34
CA SER A 191 0.52 11.41 -22.86
C SER A 191 -0.28 10.80 -24.02
N LEU A 192 -1.62 10.90 -24.01
CA LEU A 192 -2.48 10.40 -25.08
C LEU A 192 -2.35 11.17 -26.41
N GLU A 193 -1.84 12.41 -26.35
CA GLU A 193 -1.51 13.24 -27.52
C GLU A 193 -0.22 12.82 -28.22
N ARG A 194 0.57 11.93 -27.61
CA ARG A 194 1.83 11.44 -28.17
C ARG A 194 1.63 10.25 -29.10
N ASP A 195 2.70 9.94 -29.84
CA ASP A 195 2.78 8.70 -30.61
C ASP A 195 2.93 7.52 -29.64
N LEU A 196 1.90 6.67 -29.61
CA LEU A 196 1.76 5.54 -28.70
C LEU A 196 1.35 4.32 -29.51
N ASP A 197 1.91 3.17 -29.17
CA ASP A 197 1.40 1.92 -29.70
C ASP A 197 -0.02 1.63 -29.15
N GLU A 198 -0.71 0.69 -29.79
CA GLU A 198 -2.09 0.36 -29.44
C GLU A 198 -2.24 -0.12 -27.99
N ARG A 199 -1.26 -0.86 -27.47
CA ARG A 199 -1.28 -1.36 -26.08
C ARG A 199 -1.12 -0.21 -25.08
N GLN A 200 -0.18 0.69 -25.33
CA GLN A 200 0.08 1.87 -24.51
C GLN A 200 -1.15 2.79 -24.48
N ARG A 201 -1.75 3.03 -25.66
CA ARG A 201 -2.96 3.86 -25.79
C ARG A 201 -4.13 3.26 -25.02
N GLN A 202 -4.38 1.95 -25.15
CA GLN A 202 -5.43 1.26 -24.40
C GLN A 202 -5.19 1.31 -22.88
N ALA A 203 -3.93 1.15 -22.44
CA ALA A 203 -3.59 1.23 -21.02
C ALA A 203 -3.90 2.62 -20.43
N LEU A 204 -3.52 3.70 -21.14
CA LEU A 204 -3.83 5.06 -20.72
C LEU A 204 -5.32 5.39 -20.81
N GLN A 205 -6.04 4.91 -21.83
CA GLN A 205 -7.49 5.10 -21.92
C GLN A 205 -8.24 4.44 -20.76
N LYS A 206 -7.81 3.25 -20.33
CA LYS A 206 -8.36 2.59 -19.13
C LYS A 206 -8.10 3.42 -17.87
N ARG A 207 -6.85 3.89 -17.69
CA ARG A 207 -6.48 4.75 -16.56
C ARG A 207 -7.21 6.09 -16.57
N ARG A 208 -7.45 6.64 -17.76
CA ARG A 208 -8.22 7.88 -17.96
C ARG A 208 -9.57 7.71 -17.28
N LEU A 209 -10.39 6.75 -17.69
CA LEU A 209 -11.74 6.56 -17.13
C LEU A 209 -11.74 6.52 -15.59
N THR A 210 -10.85 5.73 -14.98
CA THR A 210 -10.75 5.62 -13.51
C THR A 210 -10.24 6.90 -12.86
N MET A 211 -9.32 7.62 -13.51
CA MET A 211 -8.75 8.86 -12.99
C MET A 211 -9.74 10.02 -13.07
N SER A 212 -10.61 10.06 -14.09
CA SER A 212 -11.68 11.06 -14.21
C SER A 212 -12.62 11.02 -13.01
N GLU A 213 -12.96 9.79 -12.59
CA GLU A 213 -13.85 9.57 -11.46
C GLU A 213 -13.18 10.02 -10.15
N LYS A 214 -11.92 9.64 -9.93
CA LYS A 214 -11.12 10.04 -8.76
C LYS A 214 -10.90 11.55 -8.68
N ARG A 215 -10.62 12.19 -9.81
CA ARG A 215 -10.49 13.65 -9.90
C ARG A 215 -11.79 14.36 -9.55
N ARG A 216 -12.92 13.98 -10.18
CA ARG A 216 -14.23 14.57 -9.89
C ARG A 216 -14.65 14.35 -8.42
N GLU A 217 -14.26 13.22 -7.84
CA GLU A 217 -14.45 12.93 -6.42
C GLU A 217 -13.70 13.95 -5.55
N ALA A 218 -12.43 14.22 -5.85
CA ALA A 218 -11.59 15.16 -5.12
C ALA A 218 -11.96 16.64 -5.33
N ASP A 219 -12.28 17.07 -6.56
CA ASP A 219 -12.62 18.47 -6.90
C ASP A 219 -13.82 19.02 -6.12
N HIS A 220 -14.66 18.14 -5.57
CA HIS A 220 -15.85 18.51 -4.82
C HIS A 220 -15.69 18.33 -3.31
N GLN A 221 -14.48 18.07 -2.81
CA GLN A 221 -14.21 17.83 -1.40
C GLN A 221 -13.21 18.86 -0.87
N THR A 222 -13.46 19.34 0.35
CA THR A 222 -12.42 19.97 1.15
C THR A 222 -11.73 18.89 1.99
N HIS A 223 -10.57 19.21 2.54
CA HIS A 223 -9.92 18.36 3.53
C HIS A 223 -9.75 19.05 4.89
N LEU A 224 -9.65 18.24 5.93
CA LEU A 224 -9.14 18.59 7.26
C LEU A 224 -8.02 17.62 7.60
N ASP A 225 -6.88 18.16 8.02
CA ASP A 225 -5.73 17.37 8.49
C ASP A 225 -5.77 17.30 10.01
N GLY A 226 -5.78 16.07 10.52
CA GLY A 226 -5.54 15.75 11.92
C GLY A 226 -4.07 15.41 12.17
N SER A 227 -3.79 14.76 13.29
CA SER A 227 -2.45 14.29 13.65
C SER A 227 -2.04 13.06 12.84
N TYR A 228 -3.00 12.19 12.50
CA TYR A 228 -2.74 10.93 11.81
C TYR A 228 -3.61 10.71 10.58
N VAL A 229 -4.63 11.54 10.36
CA VAL A 229 -5.67 11.33 9.36
C VAL A 229 -5.82 12.58 8.50
N ARG A 230 -6.08 12.39 7.20
CA ARG A 230 -6.62 13.43 6.32
C ARG A 230 -8.05 13.08 5.97
N LEU A 231 -8.99 13.91 6.38
CA LEU A 231 -10.42 13.72 6.15
C LEU A 231 -10.90 14.56 4.97
N HIS A 232 -11.34 13.91 3.90
CA HIS A 232 -12.00 14.51 2.75
C HIS A 232 -13.52 14.46 2.91
N TYR A 233 -14.17 15.63 2.79
CA TYR A 233 -15.62 15.76 2.96
C TYR A 233 -16.16 16.97 2.22
N ARG A 234 -17.49 17.05 2.07
CA ARG A 234 -18.17 18.22 1.48
C ARG A 234 -18.52 19.24 2.57
N ALA A 235 -17.79 20.36 2.60
CA ALA A 235 -17.97 21.40 3.63
C ALA A 235 -19.39 21.96 3.72
N ILE A 236 -20.02 22.22 2.57
CA ILE A 236 -21.34 22.86 2.47
C ILE A 236 -22.42 22.06 3.22
N ASP A 237 -22.25 20.74 3.32
CA ASP A 237 -23.26 19.86 3.91
C ASP A 237 -23.00 19.59 5.41
N HIS A 238 -21.74 19.67 5.89
CA HIS A 238 -21.32 18.90 7.07
C HIS A 238 -20.09 19.42 7.84
N GLU A 239 -19.84 20.73 7.95
CA GLU A 239 -18.64 21.27 8.64
C GLU A 239 -18.43 20.75 10.08
N SER A 240 -19.46 20.80 10.94
CA SER A 240 -19.36 20.29 12.33
C SER A 240 -19.13 18.78 12.39
N LEU A 241 -19.68 18.04 11.42
CA LEU A 241 -19.45 16.61 11.28
C LEU A 241 -18.00 16.32 10.86
N GLY A 242 -17.40 17.16 10.00
CA GLY A 242 -16.00 17.07 9.62
C GLY A 242 -15.07 17.20 10.83
N LEU A 243 -15.25 18.26 11.63
CA LEU A 243 -14.46 18.50 12.85
C LEU A 243 -14.62 17.40 13.90
N TRP A 244 -15.84 16.90 14.12
CA TRP A 244 -16.05 15.75 15.01
C TRP A 244 -15.43 14.47 14.45
N SER A 245 -15.53 14.23 13.14
CA SER A 245 -15.03 13.01 12.52
C SER A 245 -13.52 12.91 12.60
N ILE A 246 -12.79 14.01 12.34
CA ILE A 246 -11.33 14.02 12.40
C ILE A 246 -10.83 13.73 13.82
N ASP A 247 -11.47 14.30 14.85
CA ASP A 247 -11.15 14.05 16.27
C ASP A 247 -11.36 12.58 16.65
N VAL A 248 -12.51 12.00 16.26
CA VAL A 248 -12.79 10.57 16.52
C VAL A 248 -11.84 9.64 15.77
N LEU A 249 -11.46 9.99 14.55
CA LEU A 249 -10.53 9.22 13.72
C LEU A 249 -9.11 9.23 14.30
N ASP A 250 -8.60 10.40 14.73
CA ASP A 250 -7.30 10.49 15.40
C ASP A 250 -7.28 9.73 16.73
N GLN A 251 -8.31 9.89 17.56
CA GLN A 251 -8.44 9.12 18.82
C GLN A 251 -8.50 7.61 18.56
N ALA A 252 -9.13 7.18 17.46
CA ALA A 252 -9.14 5.78 17.05
C ALA A 252 -7.73 5.28 16.71
N VAL A 253 -6.95 6.07 15.95
CA VAL A 253 -5.55 5.74 15.65
C VAL A 253 -4.75 5.61 16.95
N GLU A 254 -4.77 6.62 17.81
CA GLU A 254 -4.03 6.61 19.09
C GLU A 254 -4.40 5.40 19.94
N SER A 255 -5.70 5.16 20.14
CA SER A 255 -6.19 4.08 20.98
C SER A 255 -5.76 2.71 20.46
N ILE A 256 -5.85 2.48 19.14
CA ILE A 256 -5.48 1.20 18.53
C ILE A 256 -3.97 1.02 18.53
N VAL A 257 -3.21 2.06 18.18
CA VAL A 257 -1.74 2.07 18.20
C VAL A 257 -1.22 1.72 19.61
N ILE A 258 -1.76 2.35 20.65
CA ILE A 258 -1.39 2.08 22.05
C ILE A 258 -1.80 0.66 22.45
N LEU A 259 -3.03 0.24 22.15
CA LEU A 259 -3.53 -1.08 22.54
C LEU A 259 -2.72 -2.22 21.88
N LEU A 260 -2.37 -2.08 20.60
CA LEU A 260 -1.66 -3.08 19.83
C LEU A 260 -0.14 -2.88 19.80
N ASP A 261 0.40 -1.86 20.48
CA ASP A 261 1.82 -1.54 20.52
C ASP A 261 2.45 -1.48 19.10
N LEU A 262 1.77 -0.72 18.22
CA LEU A 262 2.18 -0.49 16.84
C LEU A 262 2.97 0.81 16.73
N PRO A 263 3.81 1.01 15.70
CA PRO A 263 4.29 2.34 15.38
C PRO A 263 3.15 3.19 14.81
N TYR A 264 3.21 4.50 15.04
CA TYR A 264 2.29 5.45 14.43
C TYR A 264 2.41 5.45 12.89
N PRO A 265 1.33 5.82 12.17
CA PRO A 265 1.37 5.92 10.70
C PRO A 265 2.49 6.82 10.20
N ARG A 266 3.18 6.41 9.13
CA ARG A 266 4.27 7.19 8.53
C ARG A 266 3.77 8.36 7.69
N SER A 267 2.52 8.30 7.26
CA SER A 267 1.81 9.30 6.46
C SER A 267 0.37 9.38 6.95
N LEU A 268 -0.32 10.50 6.66
CA LEU A 268 -1.72 10.65 7.00
C LEU A 268 -2.57 9.54 6.35
N ILE A 269 -3.45 8.92 7.14
CA ILE A 269 -4.43 7.95 6.66
C ILE A 269 -5.54 8.73 5.96
N GLU A 270 -5.77 8.38 4.70
CA GLU A 270 -6.71 9.06 3.81
C GLU A 270 -8.14 8.54 4.03
N VAL A 271 -9.04 9.41 4.53
CA VAL A 271 -10.45 9.08 4.85
C VAL A 271 -11.39 9.95 4.04
N TYR A 272 -12.42 9.36 3.43
CA TYR A 272 -13.38 10.05 2.56
C TYR A 272 -14.81 9.82 3.05
N LEU A 273 -15.54 10.91 3.31
CA LEU A 273 -16.95 10.87 3.68
C LEU A 273 -17.86 11.11 2.47
N TYR A 274 -18.84 10.22 2.28
CA TYR A 274 -19.78 10.25 1.17
C TYR A 274 -21.21 10.35 1.64
N PRO A 275 -22.07 11.19 1.05
CA PRO A 275 -23.51 11.01 1.20
C PRO A 275 -23.90 9.57 0.83
N ILE A 276 -24.73 8.92 1.66
CA ILE A 276 -25.08 7.50 1.49
C ILE A 276 -25.61 7.13 0.08
N ASP A 277 -26.32 8.05 -0.59
CA ASP A 277 -26.84 7.87 -1.96
C ASP A 277 -25.73 7.85 -3.04
N GLY A 278 -24.58 8.47 -2.75
CA GLY A 278 -23.41 8.51 -3.63
C GLY A 278 -22.49 7.30 -3.42
N PHE A 279 -22.44 6.75 -2.20
CA PHE A 279 -21.52 5.68 -1.85
C PHE A 279 -21.67 4.46 -2.77
N GLN A 280 -22.87 3.92 -2.97
CA GLN A 280 -23.11 2.74 -3.82
C GLN A 280 -22.72 2.91 -5.30
N LYS A 281 -22.62 4.15 -5.80
CA LYS A 281 -22.20 4.42 -7.18
C LYS A 281 -20.68 4.44 -7.35
N ILE A 282 -19.95 4.61 -6.26
CA ILE A 282 -18.50 4.86 -6.25
C ILE A 282 -17.70 3.58 -6.00
N HIS A 283 -18.32 2.53 -5.43
CA HIS A 283 -17.62 1.28 -5.14
C HIS A 283 -18.38 0.06 -5.70
N HIS A 284 -17.62 -0.94 -6.18
CA HIS A 284 -18.15 -2.24 -6.60
C HIS A 284 -18.38 -3.21 -5.42
N GLY A 285 -18.41 -2.70 -4.19
CA GLY A 285 -18.71 -3.50 -3.01
C GLY A 285 -20.20 -3.82 -2.90
N PRO A 286 -20.56 -4.88 -2.18
CA PRO A 286 -21.94 -5.21 -1.90
C PRO A 286 -22.67 -4.07 -1.16
N SER A 287 -23.94 -3.88 -1.48
CA SER A 287 -24.79 -2.77 -1.00
C SER A 287 -24.98 -2.69 0.52
N TRP A 288 -24.57 -3.73 1.26
CA TRP A 288 -24.61 -3.78 2.72
C TRP A 288 -23.35 -3.21 3.40
N ALA A 289 -22.32 -2.85 2.64
CA ALA A 289 -21.08 -2.33 3.21
C ALA A 289 -21.29 -0.96 3.86
N GLN A 290 -20.76 -0.80 5.07
CA GLN A 290 -20.92 0.44 5.88
C GLN A 290 -19.63 1.26 5.97
N GLY A 291 -18.58 0.76 5.32
CA GLY A 291 -17.30 1.39 5.10
C GLY A 291 -16.48 0.46 4.19
N LEU A 292 -15.40 1.00 3.62
CA LEU A 292 -14.51 0.27 2.74
C LEU A 292 -13.08 0.74 2.97
N PHE A 293 -12.17 -0.21 3.10
CA PHE A 293 -10.74 0.04 3.03
C PHE A 293 -10.15 -0.58 1.76
N ASP A 294 -9.70 0.27 0.84
CA ASP A 294 -9.12 -0.11 -0.46
C ASP A 294 -7.67 0.40 -0.64
N GLY A 295 -7.02 0.75 0.47
CA GLY A 295 -5.84 1.61 0.52
C GLY A 295 -6.18 3.01 1.03
N ARG A 296 -7.47 3.39 0.92
CA ARG A 296 -8.07 4.55 1.58
C ARG A 296 -9.32 4.11 2.31
N ILE A 297 -9.74 4.88 3.31
CA ILE A 297 -10.98 4.64 4.03
C ILE A 297 -12.10 5.43 3.36
N ARG A 298 -13.20 4.76 3.00
CA ARG A 298 -14.38 5.36 2.36
C ARG A 298 -15.61 5.05 3.18
N ILE A 299 -16.30 6.07 3.67
CA ILE A 299 -17.41 5.90 4.62
C ILE A 299 -18.65 6.66 4.18
N PRO A 300 -19.80 5.97 4.03
CA PRO A 300 -21.08 6.64 3.82
C PRO A 300 -21.55 7.33 5.10
N ILE A 301 -21.86 8.62 5.00
CA ILE A 301 -22.52 9.40 6.04
C ILE A 301 -24.04 9.42 5.80
N PRO A 302 -24.84 9.22 6.87
CA PRO A 302 -26.29 9.28 6.78
C PRO A 302 -26.76 10.71 6.54
N LYS A 303 -27.88 10.87 5.82
CA LYS A 303 -28.49 12.18 5.51
C LYS A 303 -28.84 13.00 6.76
N VAL A 304 -29.17 12.32 7.86
CA VAL A 304 -29.53 12.95 9.14
C VAL A 304 -28.66 12.33 10.22
N MET A 305 -27.92 13.19 10.92
CA MET A 305 -27.14 12.80 12.07
C MET A 305 -28.03 12.75 13.32
N SER A 306 -28.04 11.60 13.98
CA SER A 306 -28.69 11.38 15.28
C SER A 306 -27.65 10.71 16.19
N ASP A 307 -27.82 10.78 17.51
CA ASP A 307 -26.88 10.17 18.47
C ASP A 307 -26.57 8.71 18.13
N ARG A 308 -27.59 7.96 17.69
CA ARG A 308 -27.45 6.57 17.25
C ARG A 308 -26.60 6.43 15.98
N ASN A 309 -26.82 7.28 15.00
CA ASN A 309 -26.05 7.26 13.75
C ASN A 309 -24.60 7.74 13.97
N GLN A 310 -24.40 8.65 14.92
CA GLN A 310 -23.09 9.17 15.30
C GLN A 310 -22.26 8.11 16.04
N ASP A 311 -22.86 7.40 17.02
CA ASP A 311 -22.24 6.24 17.66
C ASP A 311 -21.84 5.18 16.62
N LEU A 312 -22.76 4.89 15.68
CA LEU A 312 -22.49 3.94 14.63
C LEU A 312 -21.31 4.37 13.75
N LEU A 313 -21.30 5.62 13.31
CA LEU A 313 -20.23 6.17 12.48
C LEU A 313 -18.88 6.13 13.20
N SER A 314 -18.86 6.42 14.50
CA SER A 314 -17.67 6.30 15.35
C SER A 314 -17.13 4.87 15.41
N ARG A 315 -18.02 3.87 15.45
CA ARG A 315 -17.63 2.44 15.38
C ARG A 315 -17.06 2.09 14.01
N THR A 316 -17.72 2.52 12.93
CA THR A 316 -17.21 2.34 11.57
C THR A 316 -15.83 2.96 11.42
N PHE A 317 -15.58 4.16 11.94
CA PHE A 317 -14.26 4.77 11.93
C PHE A 317 -13.19 3.89 12.58
N ARG A 318 -13.44 3.39 13.79
CA ARG A 318 -12.49 2.47 14.46
C ARG A 318 -12.27 1.17 13.69
N HIS A 319 -13.33 0.64 13.08
CA HIS A 319 -13.26 -0.57 12.26
C HIS A 319 -12.32 -0.35 11.06
N GLU A 320 -12.55 0.70 10.27
CA GLU A 320 -11.74 0.97 9.07
C GLU A 320 -10.30 1.41 9.41
N ILE A 321 -10.10 2.16 10.49
CA ILE A 321 -8.77 2.51 10.99
C ILE A 321 -7.98 1.24 11.37
N SER A 322 -8.65 0.23 11.93
CA SER A 322 -8.01 -1.06 12.23
C SER A 322 -7.43 -1.69 10.97
N HIS A 323 -8.19 -1.67 9.86
CA HIS A 323 -7.73 -2.19 8.56
C HIS A 323 -6.55 -1.39 8.01
N ALA A 324 -6.60 -0.06 8.08
CA ALA A 324 -5.51 0.81 7.62
C ALA A 324 -4.20 0.55 8.38
N LEU A 325 -4.27 0.45 9.71
CA LEU A 325 -3.09 0.19 10.54
C LEU A 325 -2.52 -1.21 10.30
N LEU A 326 -3.37 -2.24 10.19
CA LEU A 326 -2.92 -3.61 9.88
C LEU A 326 -2.24 -3.68 8.51
N ALA A 327 -2.81 -3.01 7.50
CA ALA A 327 -2.24 -2.96 6.16
C ALA A 327 -0.87 -2.25 6.15
N GLU A 328 -0.70 -1.20 6.94
CA GLU A 328 0.59 -0.50 7.06
C GLU A 328 1.66 -1.36 7.74
N GLN A 329 1.31 -2.12 8.78
CA GLN A 329 2.27 -2.99 9.47
C GLN A 329 2.62 -4.26 8.68
N ASN A 330 1.66 -4.80 7.93
CA ASN A 330 1.80 -6.08 7.26
C ASN A 330 1.80 -5.96 5.73
N ARG A 331 2.38 -4.88 5.18
CA ARG A 331 2.47 -4.60 3.72
C ARG A 331 2.96 -5.77 2.86
N SER A 332 3.74 -6.69 3.44
CA SER A 332 4.33 -7.84 2.74
C SER A 332 3.76 -9.20 3.19
N ALA A 333 2.81 -9.23 4.13
CA ALA A 333 2.24 -10.46 4.67
C ALA A 333 0.72 -10.51 4.42
N HIS A 334 0.20 -11.69 4.10
CA HIS A 334 -1.23 -11.88 3.90
C HIS A 334 -1.88 -12.28 5.23
N LEU A 335 -2.63 -11.37 5.83
CA LEU A 335 -3.43 -11.67 7.03
C LEU A 335 -4.72 -12.41 6.61
N PRO A 336 -5.12 -13.50 7.27
CA PRO A 336 -6.38 -14.19 6.97
C PRO A 336 -7.61 -13.28 7.17
N THR A 337 -8.63 -13.40 6.31
CA THR A 337 -9.86 -12.58 6.36
C THR A 337 -10.50 -12.61 7.75
N TRP A 338 -10.65 -13.79 8.37
CA TRP A 338 -11.26 -13.90 9.70
C TRP A 338 -10.52 -13.10 10.77
N PHE A 339 -9.18 -13.01 10.67
CA PHE A 339 -8.39 -12.31 11.66
C PHE A 339 -8.56 -10.80 11.49
N GLN A 340 -8.46 -10.31 10.26
CA GLN A 340 -8.60 -8.89 9.96
C GLN A 340 -10.00 -8.39 10.37
N GLU A 341 -11.05 -9.07 9.92
CA GLU A 341 -12.44 -8.67 10.22
C GLU A 341 -12.79 -8.88 11.69
N GLY A 342 -12.37 -10.00 12.29
CA GLY A 342 -12.62 -10.27 13.70
C GLY A 342 -11.92 -9.29 14.63
N LEU A 343 -10.70 -8.88 14.29
CA LEU A 343 -9.93 -7.91 15.07
C LEU A 343 -10.49 -6.51 14.90
N ALA A 344 -10.86 -6.09 13.68
CA ALA A 344 -11.54 -4.82 13.46
C ALA A 344 -12.87 -4.73 14.24
N GLN A 345 -13.66 -5.82 14.27
CA GLN A 345 -14.87 -5.90 15.10
C GLN A 345 -14.59 -5.91 16.62
N TYR A 346 -13.43 -6.41 17.04
CA TYR A 346 -13.03 -6.33 18.44
C TYR A 346 -12.65 -4.89 18.83
N LEU A 347 -11.96 -4.18 17.94
CA LEU A 347 -11.42 -2.84 18.15
C LEU A 347 -12.46 -1.72 17.94
N GLU A 348 -13.53 -1.97 17.16
CA GLU A 348 -14.58 -0.98 16.93
C GLU A 348 -15.36 -0.58 18.20
N CYS A 349 -15.17 -1.30 19.31
CA CYS A 349 -15.87 -1.08 20.58
C CYS A 349 -14.96 -1.16 21.83
N PRO A 350 -14.39 -0.04 22.29
CA PRO A 350 -13.49 -0.01 23.44
C PRO A 350 -14.07 -0.63 24.73
N ASP A 351 -15.35 -0.34 25.05
CA ASP A 351 -15.95 -0.68 26.34
C ASP A 351 -17.26 -1.50 26.29
N GLN A 352 -17.92 -1.65 25.13
CA GLN A 352 -19.28 -2.22 25.05
C GLN A 352 -19.40 -3.57 24.35
N CYS A 353 -18.38 -4.04 23.61
CA CYS A 353 -18.46 -5.30 22.85
C CYS A 353 -17.70 -6.48 23.49
N ARG A 354 -17.05 -6.25 24.64
CA ARG A 354 -16.47 -7.35 25.45
C ARG A 354 -17.54 -8.36 25.89
N SER A 355 -18.79 -7.94 26.02
CA SER A 355 -19.93 -8.81 26.34
C SER A 355 -20.78 -9.17 25.10
N PHE A 356 -20.15 -9.55 23.98
CA PHE A 356 -20.91 -9.97 22.80
C PHE A 356 -21.81 -11.16 23.14
N GLN A 357 -23.13 -10.97 23.07
CA GLN A 357 -24.10 -12.04 23.24
C GLN A 357 -24.42 -12.63 21.87
N PHE A 358 -23.84 -13.80 21.59
CA PHE A 358 -24.16 -14.55 20.38
C PHE A 358 -25.66 -14.88 20.33
N PRO A 359 -26.28 -14.83 19.14
CA PRO A 359 -27.70 -15.09 18.97
C PRO A 359 -28.09 -16.45 19.58
N MET A 360 -29.28 -16.50 20.18
CA MET A 360 -29.77 -17.67 20.92
C MET A 360 -29.87 -18.93 20.05
N ASN A 361 -30.05 -18.77 18.74
CA ASN A 361 -29.95 -19.84 17.75
C ASN A 361 -28.62 -19.72 17.01
N ARG A 362 -27.60 -20.46 17.49
CA ARG A 362 -26.20 -20.28 17.10
C ARG A 362 -25.87 -20.81 15.70
N GLY A 363 -26.76 -21.58 15.08
CA GLY A 363 -26.49 -22.24 13.80
C GLY A 363 -25.23 -23.13 13.84
N SER A 364 -24.81 -23.65 12.69
CA SER A 364 -23.53 -24.35 12.58
C SER A 364 -22.35 -23.37 12.60
N PHE A 365 -21.23 -23.80 13.17
CA PHE A 365 -19.95 -23.14 12.94
C PHE A 365 -19.56 -23.36 11.47
N LEU A 366 -19.19 -22.29 10.77
CA LEU A 366 -18.80 -22.37 9.37
C LEU A 366 -17.54 -23.20 9.21
N SER A 367 -17.34 -23.80 8.04
CA SER A 367 -16.16 -24.63 7.78
C SER A 367 -14.88 -23.81 7.88
N GLN A 368 -13.77 -24.44 8.31
CA GLN A 368 -12.46 -23.79 8.43
C GLN A 368 -12.04 -23.05 7.15
N GLY A 369 -12.26 -23.66 5.98
CA GLY A 369 -11.92 -23.05 4.69
C GLY A 369 -12.73 -21.79 4.37
N THR A 370 -13.89 -21.57 4.99
CA THR A 370 -14.66 -20.34 4.81
C THR A 370 -13.92 -19.13 5.39
N PHE A 371 -13.24 -19.30 6.52
CA PHE A 371 -12.53 -18.23 7.24
C PHE A 371 -11.21 -17.81 6.58
N GLU A 372 -10.63 -18.69 5.76
CA GLU A 372 -9.38 -18.43 5.04
C GLU A 372 -9.59 -17.75 3.68
N ASN A 373 -10.82 -17.72 3.16
CA ASN A 373 -11.16 -17.15 1.87
C ASN A 373 -11.79 -15.76 1.98
N SER A 374 -11.93 -15.05 0.86
CA SER A 374 -12.63 -13.76 0.82
C SER A 374 -14.12 -13.92 1.10
N PHE A 375 -14.64 -13.10 2.02
CA PHE A 375 -16.07 -13.06 2.34
C PHE A 375 -16.91 -12.42 1.24
N THR A 376 -16.31 -11.72 0.28
CA THR A 376 -17.02 -11.09 -0.85
C THR A 376 -17.72 -12.10 -1.78
N SER A 377 -17.30 -13.37 -1.73
CA SER A 377 -17.93 -14.45 -2.50
C SER A 377 -19.15 -15.07 -1.82
N LEU A 378 -19.40 -14.74 -0.54
CA LEU A 378 -20.49 -15.27 0.25
C LEU A 378 -21.78 -14.47 0.01
N ASN A 379 -22.92 -15.14 0.09
CA ASN A 379 -24.20 -14.42 0.17
C ASN A 379 -24.28 -13.63 1.49
N HIS A 380 -25.16 -12.62 1.53
CA HIS A 380 -25.29 -11.72 2.69
C HIS A 380 -25.54 -12.44 4.03
N GLN A 381 -26.33 -13.52 4.04
CA GLN A 381 -26.59 -14.26 5.29
C GLN A 381 -25.35 -15.01 5.77
N THR A 382 -24.65 -15.70 4.88
CA THR A 382 -23.42 -16.44 5.21
C THR A 382 -22.29 -15.48 5.59
N ALA A 383 -22.14 -14.36 4.89
CA ALA A 383 -21.17 -13.32 5.22
C ALA A 383 -21.38 -12.81 6.66
N ARG A 384 -22.63 -12.50 7.04
CA ARG A 384 -22.97 -12.08 8.42
C ARG A 384 -22.55 -13.09 9.47
N ILE A 385 -22.74 -14.38 9.21
CA ILE A 385 -22.31 -15.46 10.11
C ILE A 385 -20.77 -15.50 10.17
N ALA A 386 -20.10 -15.36 9.03
CA ALA A 386 -18.64 -15.36 8.95
C ALA A 386 -18.00 -14.21 9.76
N TYR A 387 -18.51 -12.98 9.63
CA TYR A 387 -18.08 -11.84 10.47
C TYR A 387 -18.26 -12.14 11.96
N SER A 388 -19.46 -12.58 12.36
CA SER A 388 -19.78 -12.88 13.77
C SER A 388 -18.87 -13.96 14.37
N GLN A 389 -18.61 -15.02 13.61
CA GLN A 389 -17.72 -16.11 14.04
C GLN A 389 -16.24 -15.72 13.97
N SER A 390 -15.88 -14.75 13.13
CA SER A 390 -14.53 -14.17 13.09
C SER A 390 -14.22 -13.36 14.36
N LEU A 391 -15.16 -12.52 14.81
CA LEU A 391 -15.04 -11.87 16.13
C LEU A 391 -14.92 -12.91 17.25
N PHE A 392 -15.72 -13.99 17.19
CA PHE A 392 -15.63 -15.05 18.20
C PHE A 392 -14.28 -15.77 18.19
N LEU A 393 -13.71 -16.03 17.01
CA LEU A 393 -12.36 -16.59 16.89
C LEU A 393 -11.32 -15.67 17.53
N VAL A 394 -11.39 -14.36 17.28
CA VAL A 394 -10.49 -13.37 17.89
C VAL A 394 -10.69 -13.28 19.40
N GLN A 395 -11.92 -13.33 19.90
CA GLN A 395 -12.18 -13.36 21.35
C GLN A 395 -11.60 -14.61 22.01
N ASN A 396 -11.74 -15.80 21.41
CA ASN A 396 -11.10 -17.02 21.93
C ASN A 396 -9.57 -16.90 21.88
N LEU A 397 -9.03 -16.31 20.81
CA LEU A 397 -7.59 -16.08 20.67
C LEU A 397 -7.05 -15.15 21.76
N ILE A 398 -7.75 -14.05 22.05
CA ILE A 398 -7.42 -13.12 23.14
C ILE A 398 -7.60 -13.78 24.50
N THR A 399 -8.62 -14.62 24.68
CA THR A 399 -8.81 -15.39 25.92
C THR A 399 -7.64 -16.36 26.15
N HIS A 400 -7.12 -16.96 25.08
CA HIS A 400 -6.00 -17.89 25.14
C HIS A 400 -4.64 -17.22 25.34
N SER A 401 -4.38 -16.12 24.62
CA SER A 401 -3.04 -15.54 24.47
C SER A 401 -2.90 -14.10 24.97
N GLY A 402 -4.00 -13.52 25.47
CA GLY A 402 -4.09 -12.10 25.79
C GLY A 402 -3.99 -11.21 24.54
N ILE A 403 -4.05 -9.89 24.77
CA ILE A 403 -3.76 -8.91 23.72
C ILE A 403 -2.30 -9.02 23.25
N GLU A 404 -1.39 -9.45 24.13
CA GLU A 404 0.02 -9.65 23.80
C GLU A 404 0.23 -10.69 22.69
N GLY A 405 -0.58 -11.76 22.68
CA GLY A 405 -0.56 -12.70 21.57
C GLY A 405 -0.93 -12.07 20.22
N ILE A 406 -1.89 -11.13 20.20
CA ILE A 406 -2.23 -10.36 18.99
C ILE A 406 -1.05 -9.52 18.52
N ARG A 407 -0.36 -8.85 19.46
CA ARG A 407 0.83 -8.05 19.15
C ARG A 407 1.95 -8.90 18.56
N GLN A 408 2.22 -10.06 19.15
CA GLN A 408 3.22 -11.01 18.66
C GLN A 408 2.87 -11.54 17.27
N ILE A 409 1.59 -11.82 17.00
CA ILE A 409 1.11 -12.20 15.67
C ILE A 409 1.43 -11.08 14.68
N ILE A 410 1.00 -9.85 14.92
CA ILE A 410 1.15 -8.73 13.98
C ILE A 410 2.63 -8.43 13.70
N LYS A 411 3.47 -8.35 14.75
CA LYS A 411 4.90 -8.00 14.64
C LYS A 411 5.75 -9.07 13.93
N ASN A 412 5.40 -10.35 14.08
CA ASN A 412 6.24 -11.46 13.61
C ASN A 412 5.73 -12.11 12.31
N GLN A 413 4.78 -11.49 11.60
CA GLN A 413 4.35 -12.01 10.31
C GLN A 413 5.49 -11.95 9.30
N ARG A 414 5.75 -13.08 8.66
CA ARG A 414 6.70 -13.18 7.54
C ARG A 414 5.95 -13.11 6.22
N PRO A 415 6.58 -12.63 5.14
CA PRO A 415 6.01 -12.75 3.80
C PRO A 415 5.76 -14.23 3.47
N VAL A 416 4.50 -14.62 3.25
CA VAL A 416 4.14 -15.99 2.87
C VAL A 416 3.59 -15.98 1.45
N LYS A 417 4.04 -16.93 0.61
CA LYS A 417 3.53 -17.13 -0.76
C LYS A 417 2.11 -17.73 -0.81
N SER A 418 1.49 -18.06 0.33
CA SER A 418 0.19 -18.74 0.41
C SER A 418 -0.72 -18.06 1.44
N SER A 419 -2.02 -17.97 1.13
CA SER A 419 -3.07 -17.36 1.96
C SER A 419 -3.64 -18.28 3.06
N ARG A 420 -3.12 -19.50 3.24
CA ARG A 420 -3.66 -20.45 4.23
C ARG A 420 -3.21 -20.09 5.65
N ALA A 421 -4.13 -20.13 6.61
CA ALA A 421 -3.90 -19.72 7.99
C ALA A 421 -3.09 -20.73 8.82
N GLY A 422 -2.66 -21.87 8.24
CA GLY A 422 -2.06 -23.00 8.94
C GLY A 422 -0.90 -22.63 9.87
N ASN A 423 -0.03 -21.70 9.47
CA ASN A 423 1.11 -21.24 10.27
C ASN A 423 0.97 -19.78 10.75
N PHE A 424 -0.17 -19.12 10.51
CA PHE A 424 -0.40 -17.71 10.84
C PHE A 424 -0.22 -17.42 12.34
N LEU A 425 -0.68 -18.37 13.17
CA LEU A 425 -0.62 -18.29 14.64
C LEU A 425 0.67 -18.90 15.22
N SER A 426 1.64 -19.30 14.40
CA SER A 426 2.90 -19.86 14.89
C SER A 426 3.71 -18.95 15.83
N PRO A 427 3.66 -17.60 15.75
CA PRO A 427 4.36 -16.75 16.71
C PRO A 427 3.95 -16.94 18.17
N ILE A 428 2.75 -17.47 18.41
CA ILE A 428 2.20 -17.74 19.74
C ILE A 428 2.07 -19.25 20.04
N ASN A 429 2.79 -20.10 19.30
CA ASN A 429 2.74 -21.56 19.42
C ASN A 429 1.32 -22.17 19.29
N LEU A 430 0.47 -21.54 18.48
CA LEU A 430 -0.90 -22.01 18.20
C LEU A 430 -1.06 -22.31 16.71
N SER A 431 -1.94 -23.26 16.37
CA SER A 431 -2.36 -23.50 14.98
C SER A 431 -3.78 -22.97 14.75
N PHE A 432 -4.10 -22.55 13.53
CA PHE A 432 -5.47 -22.13 13.23
C PHE A 432 -6.48 -23.27 13.42
N THR A 433 -6.11 -24.51 13.08
CA THR A 433 -6.97 -25.69 13.31
C THR A 433 -7.31 -25.86 14.79
N THR A 434 -6.33 -25.71 15.69
CA THR A 434 -6.56 -25.81 17.13
C THR A 434 -7.49 -24.70 17.63
N LEU A 435 -7.24 -23.44 17.21
CA LEU A 435 -8.13 -22.32 17.57
C LEU A 435 -9.56 -22.55 17.04
N TYR A 436 -9.67 -23.05 15.81
CA TYR A 436 -10.94 -23.36 15.16
C TYR A 436 -11.72 -24.44 15.92
N GLU A 437 -11.08 -25.54 16.32
CA GLU A 437 -11.72 -26.62 17.08
C GLU A 437 -12.22 -26.14 18.45
N ILE A 438 -11.38 -25.39 19.18
CA ILE A 438 -11.75 -24.79 20.47
C ILE A 438 -12.94 -23.85 20.29
N SER A 439 -12.89 -22.99 19.27
CA SER A 439 -13.94 -22.01 19.00
C SER A 439 -15.23 -22.70 18.56
N SER A 440 -15.17 -23.66 17.63
CA SER A 440 -16.34 -24.44 17.21
C SER A 440 -17.01 -25.14 18.40
N HIS A 441 -16.22 -25.77 19.28
CA HIS A 441 -16.74 -26.39 20.49
C HIS A 441 -17.37 -25.35 21.45
N ASN A 442 -16.68 -24.25 21.75
CA ASN A 442 -17.19 -23.21 22.64
C ASN A 442 -18.45 -22.52 22.08
N TRP A 443 -18.52 -22.37 20.75
CA TRP A 443 -19.68 -21.84 20.03
C TRP A 443 -20.89 -22.75 20.24
N GLN A 444 -20.75 -24.05 19.98
CA GLN A 444 -21.81 -25.03 20.18
C GLN A 444 -22.24 -25.14 21.65
N ALA A 445 -21.27 -25.04 22.57
CA ALA A 445 -21.47 -25.25 24.00
C ALA A 445 -22.12 -24.07 24.76
N GLY A 446 -22.55 -23.00 24.09
CA GLY A 446 -23.23 -21.93 24.82
C GLY A 446 -22.30 -20.93 25.53
N LYS A 447 -20.98 -21.11 25.49
CA LYS A 447 -20.06 -20.35 26.37
C LYS A 447 -20.08 -18.84 26.07
N LYS A 448 -20.03 -18.05 27.15
CA LYS A 448 -19.71 -16.62 27.13
C LYS A 448 -18.20 -16.50 27.41
N LEU A 449 -17.52 -15.65 26.66
CA LEU A 449 -16.09 -15.36 26.82
C LEU A 449 -15.90 -14.08 27.62
#